data_AF-A0A952K0Q4-F1
#
_entry.id   AF-A0A952K0Q4-F1
#
_cell.length_a   1.000
_cell.length_b   1.000
_cell.length_c   1.000
_cell.angle_alpha   90.00
_cell.angle_beta   90.00
_cell.angle_gamma   90.00
#
_symmetry.space_group_name_H-M   'P 1'
#
loop_
_entity.id
_entity.type
_entity.pdbx_description
1 polymer ?
#
loop_
_entity_poly.entity_id
_entity_poly.type
_entity_poly.pdbx_seq_one_letter_code
_entity_poly.pdbx_strand_id
1 'polypeptide(L)'
;GESLGSFGGEAPFLALNNLVARTDGALFSGPTFNNTIWEELTRNRDEGSPMWLPIYDMGDNVRFSARADNLGRPADPWGHPRAVYLQHASDPIAWWNVDLLFAKPDWLREPRGYDVSPRMEWIPIVTFLQVSADMAVAVDVPDGHGHVYVKDVANAWAAILQPPGWTPEKTQKLRPLLSNDENA
;
A
#
# COMPACT_ATOMS: atom_id res chain seq x y z
N GLY A 1 -1.85 -5.57 -9.38
CA GLY A 1 -1.82 -6.87 -8.66
C GLY A 1 -2.26 -6.66 -7.23
N GLU A 2 -2.94 -7.62 -6.64
CA GLU A 2 -3.35 -7.60 -5.23
C GLU A 2 -2.66 -8.76 -4.49
N SER A 3 -2.24 -8.54 -3.24
CA SER A 3 -1.57 -9.55 -2.40
C SER A 3 -0.38 -10.23 -3.12
N LEU A 4 -0.33 -11.55 -3.20
CA LEU A 4 0.66 -12.31 -3.98
C LEU A 4 0.69 -11.92 -5.47
N GLY A 5 -0.43 -11.48 -6.03
CA GLY A 5 -0.51 -10.94 -7.39
C GLY A 5 0.19 -9.58 -7.53
N SER A 6 0.42 -8.84 -6.45
CA SER A 6 1.28 -7.65 -6.47
C SER A 6 2.75 -8.03 -6.65
N PHE A 7 3.23 -9.03 -5.90
CA PHE A 7 4.57 -9.60 -6.05
C PHE A 7 4.80 -10.11 -7.48
N GLY A 8 3.87 -10.93 -7.98
CA GLY A 8 3.94 -11.43 -9.36
C GLY A 8 3.86 -10.33 -10.42
N GLY A 9 3.15 -9.23 -10.12
CA GLY A 9 3.03 -8.08 -11.00
C GLY A 9 4.29 -7.21 -11.08
N GLU A 10 5.05 -7.08 -9.98
CA GLU A 10 6.33 -6.34 -9.95
C GLU A 10 7.49 -7.15 -10.53
N ALA A 11 7.47 -8.49 -10.36
CA ALA A 11 8.59 -9.37 -10.68
C ALA A 11 9.20 -9.18 -12.09
N PRO A 12 8.42 -8.93 -13.17
CA PRO A 12 8.99 -8.72 -14.51
C PRO A 12 9.74 -7.39 -14.70
N PHE A 13 9.58 -6.43 -13.78
CA PHE A 13 10.14 -5.08 -13.91
C PHE A 13 11.40 -4.88 -13.07
N LEU A 14 11.50 -5.54 -11.90
CA LEU A 14 12.63 -5.51 -10.98
C LEU A 14 12.96 -4.15 -10.32
N ALA A 15 12.58 -3.04 -10.93
CA ALA A 15 12.80 -1.68 -10.43
C ALA A 15 11.68 -0.73 -10.92
N LEU A 16 11.43 0.35 -10.17
CA LEU A 16 10.39 1.34 -10.51
C LEU A 16 10.61 1.95 -11.91
N ASN A 17 11.86 2.31 -12.27
CA ASN A 17 12.15 2.91 -13.57
C ASN A 17 11.73 2.00 -14.74
N ASN A 18 11.89 0.69 -14.60
CA ASN A 18 11.47 -0.27 -15.63
C ASN A 18 9.95 -0.43 -15.67
N LEU A 19 9.29 -0.38 -14.52
CA LEU A 19 7.82 -0.41 -14.44
C LEU A 19 7.23 0.80 -15.17
N VAL A 20 7.70 1.99 -14.82
CA VAL A 20 7.24 3.27 -15.39
C VAL A 20 7.58 3.36 -16.89
N ALA A 21 8.74 2.88 -17.32
CA ALA A 21 9.11 2.90 -18.74
C ALA A 21 8.31 1.92 -19.63
N ARG A 22 7.60 0.95 -19.06
CA ARG A 22 6.98 -0.17 -19.80
C ARG A 22 5.47 -0.33 -19.55
N THR A 23 4.86 0.61 -18.84
CA THR A 23 3.43 0.61 -18.52
C THR A 23 2.86 2.02 -18.65
N ASP A 24 1.57 2.14 -18.97
CA ASP A 24 0.87 3.44 -18.92
C ASP A 24 0.37 3.79 -17.51
N GLY A 25 0.43 2.82 -16.60
CA GLY A 25 0.12 2.97 -15.19
C GLY A 25 0.08 1.62 -14.48
N ALA A 26 0.22 1.64 -13.15
CA ALA A 26 0.25 0.43 -12.34
C ALA A 26 -0.48 0.62 -11.01
N LEU A 27 -1.21 -0.41 -10.59
CA LEU A 27 -1.83 -0.47 -9.27
C LEU A 27 -1.42 -1.75 -8.55
N PHE A 28 -0.88 -1.57 -7.36
CA PHE A 28 -0.55 -2.65 -6.43
C PHE A 28 -1.34 -2.44 -5.13
N SER A 29 -1.91 -3.51 -4.61
CA SER A 29 -2.76 -3.47 -3.42
C SER A 29 -2.33 -4.53 -2.44
N GLY A 30 -2.12 -4.16 -1.17
CA GLY A 30 -1.61 -5.08 -0.16
C GLY A 30 -0.27 -5.70 -0.57
N PRO A 31 0.77 -4.89 -0.88
CA PRO A 31 2.09 -5.43 -1.19
C PRO A 31 2.58 -6.31 -0.04
N THR A 32 3.22 -7.42 -0.38
CA THR A 32 3.79 -8.33 0.61
C THR A 32 5.21 -7.90 0.94
N PHE A 33 5.74 -8.34 2.08
CA PHE A 33 7.13 -8.12 2.47
C PHE A 33 8.18 -8.63 1.44
N ASN A 34 7.78 -9.46 0.46
CA ASN A 34 8.64 -9.99 -0.59
C ASN A 34 8.66 -9.13 -1.87
N ASN A 35 7.84 -8.09 -1.96
CA ASN A 35 7.79 -7.21 -3.14
C ASN A 35 9.08 -6.39 -3.23
N THR A 36 9.94 -6.70 -4.21
CA THR A 36 11.26 -6.07 -4.34
C THR A 36 11.19 -4.57 -4.62
N ILE A 37 10.30 -4.13 -5.51
CA ILE A 37 10.19 -2.70 -5.84
C ILE A 37 9.61 -1.98 -4.63
N TRP A 38 8.54 -2.49 -4.04
CA TRP A 38 7.95 -1.93 -2.82
C TRP A 38 8.97 -1.77 -1.68
N GLU A 39 9.81 -2.78 -1.43
CA GLU A 39 10.83 -2.74 -0.38
C GLU A 39 11.89 -1.67 -0.67
N GLU A 40 12.36 -1.56 -1.92
CA GLU A 40 13.33 -0.56 -2.34
C GLU A 40 12.78 0.86 -2.18
N LEU A 41 11.55 1.10 -2.62
CA LEU A 41 10.89 2.40 -2.51
C LEU A 41 10.65 2.79 -1.05
N THR A 42 10.25 1.83 -0.22
CA THR A 42 10.01 2.06 1.21
C THR A 42 11.31 2.33 1.95
N ARG A 43 12.38 1.60 1.62
CA ARG A 43 13.70 1.79 2.24
C ARG A 43 14.34 3.13 1.86
N ASN A 44 14.19 3.55 0.61
CA ASN A 44 14.75 4.79 0.06
C ASN A 44 13.74 5.95 0.07
N ARG A 45 12.70 5.88 0.91
CA ARG A 45 11.68 6.92 1.06
C ARG A 45 12.28 8.25 1.50
N ASP A 46 11.63 9.34 1.09
CA ASP A 46 11.96 10.71 1.46
C ASP A 46 11.89 10.88 2.99
N GLU A 47 12.82 11.66 3.53
CA GLU A 47 12.92 11.91 4.97
C GLU A 47 11.61 12.50 5.53
N GLY A 48 11.23 12.02 6.72
CA GLY A 48 10.00 12.46 7.41
C GLY A 48 8.72 11.75 6.93
N SER A 49 8.78 10.91 5.90
CA SER A 49 7.67 10.02 5.54
C SER A 49 7.77 8.69 6.31
N PRO A 50 6.67 8.20 6.93
CA PRO A 50 6.72 6.95 7.67
C PRO A 50 6.70 5.74 6.74
N MET A 51 7.28 4.61 7.16
CA MET A 51 7.32 3.34 6.44
C MET A 51 5.94 2.85 6.01
N TRP A 52 4.91 3.09 6.82
CA TRP A 52 3.53 2.71 6.50
C TRP A 52 2.85 3.64 5.48
N LEU A 53 3.41 4.82 5.20
CA LEU A 53 2.93 5.75 4.18
C LEU A 53 4.10 6.56 3.58
N PRO A 54 5.01 5.88 2.86
CA PRO A 54 6.23 6.50 2.38
C PRO A 54 5.93 7.50 1.26
N ILE A 55 6.79 8.49 1.13
CA ILE A 55 6.92 9.30 -0.09
C ILE A 55 8.24 8.87 -0.70
N TYR A 56 8.27 8.65 -2.00
CA TYR A 56 9.51 8.33 -2.71
C TYR A 56 9.67 9.33 -3.85
N ASP A 57 10.82 10.01 -3.91
CA ASP A 57 11.17 10.93 -4.98
C ASP A 57 10.07 11.98 -5.22
N MET A 58 9.64 12.63 -4.13
CA MET A 58 8.54 13.62 -4.12
C MET A 58 7.23 13.09 -4.73
N GLY A 59 7.03 11.77 -4.78
CA GLY A 59 5.87 11.14 -5.38
C GLY A 59 5.74 11.37 -6.89
N ASP A 60 6.87 11.55 -7.59
CA ASP A 60 6.91 11.91 -9.01
C ASP A 60 6.24 10.86 -9.90
N ASN A 61 6.53 9.58 -9.71
CA ASN A 61 5.92 8.49 -10.49
C ASN A 61 5.09 7.51 -9.65
N VAL A 62 5.40 7.39 -8.37
CA VAL A 62 4.75 6.43 -7.46
C VAL A 62 4.18 7.12 -6.24
N ARG A 63 2.96 6.76 -5.84
CA ARG A 63 2.36 7.23 -4.59
C ARG A 63 1.80 6.09 -3.75
N PHE A 64 1.92 6.23 -2.45
CA PHE A 64 1.38 5.30 -1.46
C PHE A 64 0.13 5.89 -0.83
N SER A 65 -0.88 5.06 -0.64
CA SER A 65 -2.18 5.48 -0.15
C SER A 65 -2.76 4.45 0.81
N ALA A 66 -3.04 4.88 2.04
CA ALA A 66 -3.84 4.10 3.00
C ALA A 66 -5.31 4.52 2.99
N ARG A 67 -5.63 5.69 2.42
CA ARG A 67 -6.97 6.26 2.28
C ARG A 67 -6.99 7.15 1.04
N ALA A 68 -8.15 7.31 0.42
CA ALA A 68 -8.31 8.08 -0.83
C ALA A 68 -7.70 9.51 -0.80
N ASP A 69 -7.74 10.19 0.34
CA ASP A 69 -7.16 11.52 0.52
C ASP A 69 -5.62 11.53 0.49
N ASN A 70 -4.97 10.38 0.69
CA ASN A 70 -3.52 10.23 0.62
C ASN A 70 -2.99 10.29 -0.82
N LEU A 71 -3.82 10.05 -1.85
CA LEU A 71 -3.40 10.11 -3.26
C LEU A 71 -2.91 11.52 -3.67
N GLY A 72 -3.40 12.56 -2.98
CA GLY A 72 -2.94 13.94 -3.15
C GLY A 72 -1.63 14.27 -2.43
N ARG A 73 -0.97 13.29 -1.79
CA ARG A 73 0.27 13.48 -1.05
C ARG A 73 1.46 12.84 -1.79
N PRO A 74 2.59 13.56 -1.95
CA PRO A 74 2.79 14.96 -1.56
C PRO A 74 2.05 15.92 -2.51
N ALA A 75 2.05 17.21 -2.16
CA ALA A 75 1.38 18.26 -2.94
C ALA A 75 2.10 18.59 -4.26
N ASP A 76 3.31 18.05 -4.44
CA ASP A 76 4.09 18.15 -5.65
C ASP A 76 3.34 17.57 -6.87
N PRO A 77 3.72 17.98 -8.10
CA PRO A 77 3.17 17.41 -9.32
C PRO A 77 3.32 15.89 -9.37
N TRP A 78 2.35 15.21 -9.97
CA TRP A 78 2.43 13.77 -10.23
C TRP A 78 2.65 13.54 -11.72
N GLY A 79 3.87 13.09 -12.05
CA GLY A 79 4.32 12.72 -13.38
C GLY A 79 3.54 11.56 -14.00
N HIS A 80 4.01 11.15 -15.17
CA HIS A 80 3.44 10.05 -15.93
C HIS A 80 4.57 9.19 -16.51
N PRO A 81 4.40 7.86 -16.58
CA PRO A 81 3.29 7.03 -16.06
C PRO A 81 3.12 6.99 -14.53
N ARG A 82 1.91 6.66 -14.05
CA ARG A 82 1.57 6.67 -12.61
C ARG A 82 1.46 5.28 -12.02
N ALA A 83 2.16 5.05 -10.90
CA ALA A 83 2.03 3.87 -10.07
C ALA A 83 1.41 4.21 -8.71
N VAL A 84 0.54 3.33 -8.20
CA VAL A 84 -0.01 3.45 -6.84
C VAL A 84 0.18 2.17 -6.07
N TYR A 85 0.60 2.32 -4.81
CA TYR A 85 0.51 1.28 -3.79
C TYR A 85 -0.63 1.61 -2.82
N LEU A 86 -1.63 0.75 -2.76
CA LEU A 86 -2.59 0.73 -1.67
C LEU A 86 -2.02 -0.13 -0.54
N GLN A 87 -1.80 0.48 0.61
CA GLN A 87 -1.30 -0.24 1.79
C GLN A 87 -1.90 0.35 3.06
N HIS A 88 -2.40 -0.51 3.95
CA HIS A 88 -2.87 -0.08 5.27
C HIS A 88 -1.80 -0.30 6.32
N ALA A 89 -1.65 0.63 7.25
CA ALA A 89 -0.77 0.44 8.41
C ALA A 89 -1.19 -0.75 9.29
N SER A 90 -2.47 -1.13 9.23
CA SER A 90 -3.01 -2.31 9.91
C SER A 90 -2.86 -3.61 9.13
N ASP A 91 -2.23 -3.62 7.95
CA ASP A 91 -2.11 -4.84 7.12
C ASP A 91 -0.93 -5.71 7.59
N PRO A 92 -1.16 -6.81 8.33
CA PRO A 92 -0.07 -7.62 8.86
C PRO A 92 0.70 -8.36 7.76
N ILE A 93 0.13 -8.55 6.56
CA ILE A 93 0.81 -9.23 5.45
C ILE A 93 1.96 -8.37 4.90
N ALA A 94 1.80 -7.04 4.92
CA ALA A 94 2.85 -6.11 4.53
C ALA A 94 3.97 -6.02 5.58
N TRP A 95 3.63 -6.14 6.86
CA TRP A 95 4.56 -5.89 7.98
C TRP A 95 5.23 -7.14 8.54
N TRP A 96 4.71 -8.32 8.25
CA TRP A 96 5.30 -9.57 8.71
C TRP A 96 6.63 -9.82 8.02
N ASN A 97 7.71 -9.97 8.81
CA ASN A 97 8.96 -10.53 8.33
C ASN A 97 9.70 -11.25 9.48
N VAL A 98 10.71 -12.05 9.15
CA VAL A 98 11.52 -12.77 10.15
C VAL A 98 12.44 -11.87 10.95
N ASP A 99 12.81 -10.68 10.43
CA ASP A 99 13.63 -9.71 11.14
C ASP A 99 12.92 -9.13 12.37
N LEU A 100 11.59 -9.22 12.46
CA LEU A 100 10.83 -8.87 13.68
C LEU A 100 11.32 -9.62 14.93
N LEU A 101 11.97 -10.80 14.75
CA LEU A 101 12.60 -11.55 15.84
C LEU A 101 13.83 -10.85 16.42
N PHE A 102 14.51 -10.02 15.62
CA PHE A 102 15.85 -9.51 15.92
C PHE A 102 15.93 -7.98 15.97
N ALA A 103 15.03 -7.28 15.26
CA ALA A 103 15.06 -5.83 15.14
C ALA A 103 13.65 -5.22 15.24
N LYS A 104 13.57 -4.07 15.94
CA LYS A 104 12.39 -3.20 15.89
C LYS A 104 12.25 -2.65 14.46
N PRO A 105 11.10 -2.80 13.80
CA PRO A 105 10.91 -2.24 12.45
C PRO A 105 10.61 -0.74 12.52
N ASP A 106 10.81 -0.02 11.41
CA ASP A 106 10.63 1.43 11.36
C ASP A 106 9.18 1.85 11.63
N TRP A 107 8.18 1.10 11.14
CA TRP A 107 6.77 1.38 11.44
C TRP A 107 6.43 1.28 12.95
N LEU A 108 7.28 0.63 13.77
CA LEU A 108 7.21 0.65 15.24
C LEU A 108 8.14 1.69 15.90
N ARG A 109 9.08 2.30 15.17
CA ARG A 109 9.90 3.43 15.65
C ARG A 109 9.26 4.79 15.35
N GLU A 110 8.49 4.85 14.28
CA GLU A 110 7.88 6.05 13.71
C GLU A 110 6.46 6.30 14.24
N PRO A 111 5.85 7.47 13.94
CA PRO A 111 4.45 7.70 14.23
C PRO A 111 3.55 6.57 13.69
N ARG A 112 2.69 6.04 14.57
CA ARG A 112 1.79 4.94 14.22
C ARG A 112 0.85 5.36 13.09
N GLY A 113 0.62 4.43 12.18
CA GLY A 113 -0.37 4.61 11.15
C GLY A 113 -1.78 4.42 11.64
N TYR A 114 -2.74 4.61 10.73
CA TYR A 114 -4.14 4.42 11.02
C TYR A 114 -4.40 3.02 11.58
N ASP A 115 -5.26 2.95 12.59
CA ASP A 115 -5.74 1.70 13.20
C ASP A 115 -4.64 0.85 13.89
N VAL A 116 -3.41 1.35 13.97
CA VAL A 116 -2.34 0.77 14.80
C VAL A 116 -2.35 1.44 16.17
N SER A 117 -2.45 0.64 17.23
CA SER A 117 -2.49 1.15 18.60
C SER A 117 -1.23 1.95 18.97
N PRO A 118 -1.37 3.14 19.58
CA PRO A 118 -0.22 3.93 20.05
C PRO A 118 0.55 3.22 21.19
N ARG A 119 -0.05 2.21 21.82
CA ARG A 119 0.58 1.40 22.88
C ARG A 119 1.31 0.17 22.34
N MET A 120 1.27 -0.06 21.03
CA MET A 120 1.99 -1.18 20.44
C MET A 120 3.49 -0.93 20.55
N GLU A 121 4.16 -1.79 21.31
CA GLU A 121 5.60 -1.81 21.48
C GLU A 121 6.20 -3.04 20.83
N TRP A 122 7.42 -2.87 20.33
CA TRP A 122 8.18 -4.00 19.85
C TRP A 122 8.79 -4.76 21.03
N ILE A 123 8.38 -6.01 21.17
CA ILE A 123 8.96 -6.97 22.10
C ILE A 123 9.41 -8.16 21.23
N PRO A 124 10.72 -8.47 21.16
CA PRO A 124 11.22 -9.57 20.35
C PRO A 124 10.43 -10.86 20.59
N ILE A 125 10.23 -11.67 19.55
CA ILE A 125 9.42 -12.90 19.55
C ILE A 125 7.92 -12.64 19.77
N VAL A 126 7.53 -11.87 20.80
CA VAL A 126 6.12 -11.54 21.09
C VAL A 126 5.50 -10.80 19.91
N THR A 127 6.14 -9.76 19.40
CA THR A 127 5.64 -9.00 18.24
C THR A 127 5.63 -9.86 16.98
N PHE A 128 6.63 -10.71 16.76
CA PHE A 128 6.62 -11.66 15.64
C PHE A 128 5.42 -12.61 15.69
N LEU A 129 5.13 -13.17 16.86
CA LEU A 129 3.98 -14.06 17.06
C LEU A 129 2.64 -13.31 16.96
N GLN A 130 2.56 -12.08 17.46
CA GLN A 130 1.39 -11.22 17.33
C GLN A 130 1.07 -10.94 15.86
N VAL A 131 2.04 -10.43 15.09
CA VAL A 131 1.85 -10.15 13.66
C VAL A 131 1.53 -11.44 12.89
N SER A 132 2.16 -12.57 13.25
CA SER A 132 1.82 -13.88 12.64
C SER A 132 0.38 -14.30 12.92
N ALA A 133 -0.15 -14.04 14.11
CA ALA A 133 -1.55 -14.34 14.44
C ALA A 133 -2.50 -13.41 13.68
N ASP A 134 -2.15 -12.12 13.56
CA ASP A 134 -2.93 -11.14 12.82
C ASP A 134 -3.05 -11.50 11.32
N MET A 135 -2.00 -12.12 10.74
CA MET A 135 -2.07 -12.64 9.35
C MET A 135 -3.23 -13.62 9.13
N ALA A 136 -3.61 -14.41 10.14
CA ALA A 136 -4.67 -15.41 10.02
C ALA A 136 -6.07 -14.80 9.85
N VAL A 137 -6.26 -13.54 10.25
CA VAL A 137 -7.52 -12.81 10.19
C VAL A 137 -7.43 -11.55 9.32
N ALA A 138 -6.34 -11.38 8.57
CA ALA A 138 -6.03 -10.16 7.83
C ALA A 138 -7.10 -9.76 6.80
N VAL A 139 -7.89 -10.72 6.33
CA VAL A 139 -8.97 -10.54 5.33
C VAL A 139 -10.37 -10.50 5.94
N ASP A 140 -10.54 -10.83 7.23
CA ASP A 140 -11.84 -10.86 7.93
C ASP A 140 -12.06 -9.57 8.75
N VAL A 141 -11.89 -8.43 8.08
CA VAL A 141 -12.04 -7.09 8.66
C VAL A 141 -12.84 -6.18 7.71
N PRO A 142 -13.47 -5.11 8.21
CA PRO A 142 -14.17 -4.17 7.35
C PRO A 142 -13.24 -3.55 6.30
N ASP A 143 -13.78 -3.29 5.12
CA ASP A 143 -13.08 -2.63 4.01
C ASP A 143 -12.45 -1.28 4.42
N GLY A 144 -11.23 -1.03 3.94
CA GLY A 144 -10.38 0.10 4.34
C GLY A 144 -9.45 -0.20 5.51
N HIS A 145 -9.42 -1.46 5.98
CA HIS A 145 -8.57 -1.95 7.05
C HIS A 145 -7.93 -3.29 6.67
N GLY A 146 -6.90 -3.67 7.42
CA GLY A 146 -6.15 -4.92 7.19
C GLY A 146 -5.79 -5.10 5.72
N HIS A 147 -6.04 -6.29 5.18
CA HIS A 147 -5.76 -6.63 3.79
C HIS A 147 -6.96 -6.42 2.85
N VAL A 148 -7.90 -5.51 3.17
CA VAL A 148 -9.14 -5.31 2.41
C VAL A 148 -9.20 -3.92 1.76
N TYR A 149 -8.96 -3.84 0.45
CA TYR A 149 -8.70 -2.60 -0.30
C TYR A 149 -9.76 -2.20 -1.35
N VAL A 150 -10.89 -2.90 -1.39
CA VAL A 150 -11.87 -2.91 -2.51
C VAL A 150 -12.27 -1.51 -2.94
N LYS A 151 -12.65 -0.69 -1.98
CA LYS A 151 -13.17 0.65 -2.28
C LYS A 151 -12.08 1.64 -2.67
N ASP A 152 -10.84 1.41 -2.27
CA ASP A 152 -9.72 2.29 -2.57
C ASP A 152 -9.17 2.08 -3.99
N VAL A 153 -9.38 0.90 -4.56
CA VAL A 153 -9.06 0.59 -5.96
C VAL A 153 -9.71 1.56 -6.94
N ALA A 154 -10.97 1.95 -6.70
CA ALA A 154 -11.68 2.91 -7.54
C ALA A 154 -10.99 4.29 -7.57
N ASN A 155 -10.56 4.78 -6.40
CA ASN A 155 -9.87 6.06 -6.28
C ASN A 155 -8.48 5.99 -6.94
N ALA A 156 -7.76 4.88 -6.72
CA ALA A 156 -6.43 4.70 -7.28
C ALA A 156 -6.45 4.65 -8.82
N TRP A 157 -7.33 3.88 -9.43
CA TRP A 157 -7.44 3.84 -10.89
C TRP A 157 -7.88 5.18 -11.49
N ALA A 158 -8.80 5.90 -10.83
CA ALA A 158 -9.17 7.24 -11.26
C ALA A 158 -7.97 8.20 -11.24
N ALA A 159 -7.11 8.09 -10.22
CA ALA A 159 -5.90 8.90 -10.11
C ALA A 159 -4.81 8.51 -11.11
N ILE A 160 -4.66 7.21 -11.42
CA ILE A 160 -3.67 6.70 -12.38
C ILE A 160 -4.07 7.07 -13.81
N LEU A 161 -5.29 6.72 -14.23
CA LEU A 161 -5.71 6.79 -15.64
C LEU A 161 -6.22 8.18 -16.06
N GLN A 162 -6.64 9.00 -15.09
CA GLN A 162 -7.27 10.30 -15.30
C GLN A 162 -8.25 10.33 -16.49
N PRO A 163 -9.30 9.48 -16.51
CA PRO A 163 -10.16 9.37 -17.68
C PRO A 163 -10.84 10.72 -17.99
N PRO A 164 -10.94 11.13 -19.27
CA PRO A 164 -11.59 12.40 -19.63
C PRO A 164 -13.01 12.51 -19.06
N GLY A 165 -13.26 13.59 -18.32
CA GLY A 165 -14.57 13.83 -17.69
C GLY A 165 -14.90 12.90 -16.52
N TRP A 166 -13.91 12.20 -15.94
CA TRP A 166 -14.08 11.48 -14.67
C TRP A 166 -14.19 12.47 -13.50
N THR A 167 -15.10 12.22 -12.56
CA THR A 167 -15.33 13.12 -11.43
C THR A 167 -15.35 12.34 -10.11
N PRO A 168 -15.13 13.00 -8.95
CA PRO A 168 -15.24 12.36 -7.64
C PRO A 168 -16.60 11.67 -7.43
N GLU A 169 -17.69 12.25 -7.93
CA GLU A 169 -19.04 11.69 -7.83
C GLU A 169 -19.17 10.38 -8.60
N LYS A 170 -18.50 10.25 -9.76
CA LYS A 170 -18.46 8.98 -10.51
C LYS A 170 -17.73 7.90 -9.71
N THR A 171 -16.64 8.27 -9.04
CA THR A 171 -15.91 7.36 -8.15
C THR A 171 -16.79 6.90 -6.99
N GLN A 172 -17.52 7.83 -6.34
CA GLN A 172 -18.45 7.49 -5.27
C GLN A 172 -19.59 6.57 -5.72
N LYS A 173 -20.09 6.72 -6.96
CA LYS A 173 -21.09 5.83 -7.55
C LYS A 173 -20.53 4.44 -7.87
N LEU A 174 -19.25 4.34 -8.23
CA LEU A 174 -18.59 3.08 -8.55
C LEU A 174 -18.28 2.25 -7.30
N ARG A 175 -17.83 2.89 -6.22
CA ARG A 175 -17.42 2.23 -4.96
C ARG A 175 -18.40 1.15 -4.42
N PRO A 176 -19.72 1.39 -4.34
CA PRO A 176 -20.64 0.37 -3.83
C PRO A 176 -20.89 -0.79 -4.81
N LEU A 177 -20.45 -0.68 -6.07
CA LEU A 177 -20.56 -1.74 -7.07
C LEU A 177 -19.35 -2.69 -7.07
N LEU A 178 -18.27 -2.31 -6.38
CA LEU A 178 -17.08 -3.15 -6.24
C LEU A 178 -17.29 -4.14 -5.09
N SER A 179 -17.08 -5.42 -5.36
CA SER A 179 -17.03 -6.48 -4.34
C SER A 179 -15.78 -7.31 -4.55
N ASN A 180 -15.33 -7.95 -3.46
CA ASN A 180 -14.28 -8.97 -3.49
C ASN A 180 -14.87 -10.38 -3.59
N ASP A 181 -16.19 -10.50 -3.79
CA ASP A 181 -16.82 -11.81 -4.01
C ASP A 181 -16.49 -12.29 -5.42
N GLU A 182 -15.48 -13.16 -5.53
CA GLU A 182 -15.16 -13.85 -6.80
C GLU A 182 -16.30 -14.78 -7.28
N ASN A 183 -17.36 -14.95 -6.47
CA ASN A 183 -18.53 -15.80 -6.74
C ASN A 183 -19.85 -15.02 -6.93
N ALA A 184 -19.81 -13.68 -7.02
CA ALA A 184 -21.01 -12.85 -7.25
C ALA A 184 -21.40 -12.73 -8.74
#